data_AF-A0A8H4TQH2-F1
#
_entry.id   AF-A0A8H4TQH2-F1
#
_cell.length_a   1.000
_cell.length_b   1.000
_cell.length_c   1.000
_cell.angle_alpha   90.00
_cell.angle_beta   90.00
_cell.angle_gamma   90.00
#
_symmetry.space_group_name_H-M   'P 1'
#
loop_
_entity.id
_entity.type
_entity.pdbx_description
1 polymer ?
#
loop_
_entity_poly.entity_id
_entity_poly.type
_entity_poly.pdbx_seq_one_letter_code
_entity_poly.pdbx_strand_id
1 'polypeptide(L)'
;MQNCREKDIDEIAKGWSIAMKCSKDRLQRVHDLEADQLDDAIKAGHLVLETTCLFMHAAIRHGQFKLPLQFWRVLHAEYGIIVYPSAFEEDLDVQTMGMDFTFTEAYHGHIMMYGGSRTKYPPPCPFEFMQEPPPAYQKETPKISS
;
A
#
# COMPACT_ATOMS: atom_id res chain seq x y z
N MET A 1 25.67 -9.19 -17.28
CA MET A 1 24.35 -9.41 -16.64
C MET A 1 24.04 -8.25 -15.69
N GLN A 2 23.70 -7.07 -16.24
CA GLN A 2 23.39 -5.87 -15.45
C GLN A 2 22.50 -4.93 -16.27
N ASN A 3 21.32 -5.44 -16.68
CA ASN A 3 20.33 -4.67 -17.46
C ASN A 3 18.88 -5.13 -17.19
N CYS A 4 18.69 -5.96 -16.16
CA CYS A 4 17.37 -6.53 -15.81
C CYS A 4 16.70 -5.75 -14.68
N ARG A 5 17.46 -5.23 -13.69
CA ARG A 5 16.89 -4.53 -12.52
C ARG A 5 16.42 -3.11 -12.80
N GLU A 6 17.07 -2.37 -13.70
CA GLU A 6 16.67 -0.98 -14.02
C GLU A 6 15.37 -0.95 -14.83
N LYS A 7 15.23 -1.88 -15.79
CA LYS A 7 14.01 -2.04 -16.59
C LYS A 7 12.79 -2.37 -15.73
N ASP A 8 12.96 -3.21 -14.71
CA ASP A 8 11.87 -3.55 -13.79
C ASP A 8 11.40 -2.33 -12.99
N ILE A 9 12.32 -1.46 -12.55
CA ILE A 9 11.98 -0.25 -11.80
C ILE A 9 11.24 0.77 -12.66
N ASP A 10 11.66 0.95 -13.92
CA ASP A 10 10.97 1.85 -14.86
C ASP A 10 9.56 1.37 -15.19
N GLU A 11 9.36 0.06 -15.34
CA GLU A 11 8.05 -0.53 -15.55
C GLU A 11 7.15 -0.42 -14.32
N ILE A 12 7.71 -0.66 -13.13
CA ILE A 12 7.01 -0.42 -11.85
C ILE A 12 6.60 1.04 -11.73
N ALA A 13 7.49 1.98 -12.05
CA ALA A 13 7.21 3.41 -11.98
C ALA A 13 6.07 3.81 -12.93
N LYS A 14 6.07 3.29 -14.17
CA LYS A 14 4.97 3.49 -15.13
C LYS A 14 3.65 2.92 -14.61
N GLY A 15 3.67 1.69 -14.10
CA GLY A 15 2.51 1.04 -13.51
C GLY A 15 1.95 1.86 -12.34
N TRP A 16 2.84 2.34 -11.47
CA TRP A 16 2.49 3.20 -10.34
C TRP A 16 1.85 4.51 -10.80
N SER A 17 2.41 5.20 -11.80
CA SER A 17 1.81 6.44 -12.34
C SER A 17 0.40 6.22 -12.88
N ILE A 18 0.15 5.09 -13.55
CA ILE A 18 -1.19 4.72 -14.04
C ILE A 18 -2.13 4.48 -12.86
N ALA A 19 -1.70 3.69 -11.87
CA ALA A 19 -2.47 3.42 -10.67
C ALA A 19 -2.79 4.71 -9.89
N MET A 20 -1.83 5.63 -9.78
CA MET A 20 -1.99 6.90 -9.09
C MET A 20 -3.04 7.79 -9.77
N LYS A 21 -3.05 7.84 -11.11
CA LYS A 21 -4.09 8.56 -11.84
C LYS A 21 -5.48 7.95 -11.58
N CYS A 22 -5.61 6.62 -11.71
CA CYS A 22 -6.86 5.93 -11.47
C CYS A 22 -7.36 6.11 -10.02
N SER A 23 -6.43 6.08 -9.06
CA SER A 23 -6.69 6.29 -7.64
C SER A 23 -7.17 7.71 -7.36
N LYS A 24 -6.56 8.72 -7.98
CA LYS A 24 -6.98 10.11 -7.84
C LYS A 24 -8.40 10.31 -8.36
N ASP A 25 -8.68 9.83 -9.57
CA ASP A 25 -10.00 9.95 -10.20
C ASP A 25 -11.08 9.21 -9.37
N ARG A 26 -10.75 8.04 -8.81
CA ARG A 26 -11.65 7.29 -7.92
C ARG A 26 -11.87 7.99 -6.59
N LEU A 27 -10.80 8.43 -5.92
CA LEU A 27 -10.87 9.11 -4.62
C LEU A 27 -11.72 10.37 -4.70
N GLN A 28 -11.51 11.17 -5.75
CA GLN A 28 -12.30 12.38 -5.98
C GLN A 28 -13.78 12.04 -6.21
N ARG A 29 -14.08 11.06 -7.06
CA ARG A 29 -15.45 10.67 -7.41
C ARG A 29 -16.22 10.05 -6.25
N VAL A 30 -15.60 9.16 -5.47
CA VAL A 30 -16.27 8.40 -4.40
C VAL A 30 -16.60 9.31 -3.21
N HIS A 31 -15.70 10.24 -2.87
CA HIS A 31 -15.91 11.16 -1.76
C HIS A 31 -16.42 12.54 -2.18
N ASP A 32 -16.76 12.73 -3.46
CA ASP A 32 -17.23 14.00 -4.05
C ASP A 32 -16.34 15.20 -3.65
N LEU A 33 -15.02 15.03 -3.78
CA LEU A 33 -14.05 16.01 -3.30
C LEU A 33 -13.94 17.20 -4.26
N GLU A 34 -14.06 18.39 -3.69
CA GLU A 34 -13.69 19.63 -4.37
C GLU A 34 -12.16 19.73 -4.58
N ALA A 35 -11.72 20.64 -5.45
CA ALA A 35 -10.33 20.73 -5.86
C ALA A 35 -9.35 21.00 -4.70
N ASP A 36 -9.75 21.81 -3.73
CA ASP A 36 -8.98 22.12 -2.52
C ASP A 36 -8.94 20.91 -1.56
N GLN A 37 -10.08 20.26 -1.33
CA GLN A 37 -10.17 19.05 -0.51
C GLN A 37 -9.35 17.90 -1.09
N LEU A 38 -9.32 17.77 -2.42
CA LEU A 38 -8.48 16.79 -3.10
C LEU A 38 -6.99 17.10 -2.93
N ASP A 39 -6.59 18.36 -3.02
CA ASP A 39 -5.20 18.78 -2.81
C ASP A 39 -4.76 18.51 -1.36
N ASP A 40 -5.63 18.78 -0.39
CA ASP A 40 -5.39 18.46 1.02
C ASP A 40 -5.28 16.96 1.25
N ALA A 41 -6.16 16.14 0.64
CA ALA A 41 -6.09 14.68 0.71
C ALA A 41 -4.78 14.14 0.10
N ILE A 42 -4.31 14.73 -0.99
CA ILE A 42 -3.02 14.39 -1.61
C ILE A 42 -1.87 14.71 -0.66
N LYS A 43 -1.84 15.92 -0.09
CA LYS A 43 -0.79 16.35 0.87
C LYS A 43 -0.77 15.51 2.13
N ALA A 44 -1.94 15.06 2.59
CA ALA A 44 -2.07 14.18 3.75
C ALA A 44 -1.67 12.72 3.46
N GLY A 45 -1.42 12.35 2.20
CA GLY A 45 -0.97 11.02 1.81
C GLY A 45 -2.09 10.04 1.43
N HIS A 46 -3.36 10.47 1.44
CA HIS A 46 -4.50 9.60 1.10
C HIS A 46 -4.45 9.09 -0.33
N LEU A 47 -3.95 9.89 -1.28
CA LEU A 47 -3.75 9.41 -2.64
C LEU A 47 -2.70 8.28 -2.70
N VAL A 48 -1.63 8.36 -1.91
CA VAL A 48 -0.59 7.32 -1.86
C VAL A 48 -1.13 6.05 -1.22
N LEU A 49 -1.96 6.17 -0.17
CA LEU A 49 -2.66 5.05 0.44
C LEU A 49 -3.58 4.34 -0.56
N GLU A 50 -4.45 5.10 -1.23
CA GLU A 50 -5.37 4.57 -2.25
C GLU A 50 -4.60 3.89 -3.39
N THR A 51 -3.53 4.53 -3.85
CA THR A 51 -2.65 3.97 -4.90
C THR A 51 -1.98 2.68 -4.44
N THR A 52 -1.54 2.60 -3.19
CA THR A 52 -0.92 1.40 -2.63
C THR A 52 -1.90 0.23 -2.62
N CYS A 53 -3.16 0.48 -2.24
CA CYS A 53 -4.20 -0.54 -2.21
C CYS A 53 -4.56 -1.03 -3.63
N LEU A 54 -4.73 -0.10 -4.58
CA LEU A 54 -4.96 -0.46 -5.98
C LEU A 54 -3.77 -1.23 -6.57
N PHE A 55 -2.55 -0.77 -6.33
CA PHE A 55 -1.35 -1.39 -6.89
C PHE A 55 -1.08 -2.77 -6.29
N MET A 56 -1.37 -2.95 -5.00
CA MET A 56 -1.40 -4.26 -4.35
C MET A 56 -2.35 -5.21 -5.07
N HIS A 57 -3.60 -4.78 -5.25
CA HIS A 57 -4.65 -5.59 -5.87
C HIS A 57 -4.32 -5.95 -7.32
N ALA A 58 -4.02 -4.94 -8.15
CA ALA A 58 -3.94 -5.11 -9.59
C ALA A 58 -2.63 -5.75 -10.06
N ALA A 59 -1.52 -5.56 -9.31
CA ALA A 59 -0.21 -5.94 -9.81
C ALA A 59 0.60 -6.84 -8.87
N ILE A 60 0.60 -6.57 -7.56
CA ILE A 60 1.46 -7.33 -6.63
C ILE A 60 0.88 -8.70 -6.33
N ARG A 61 -0.42 -8.78 -5.98
CA ARG A 61 -1.09 -10.05 -5.66
C ARG A 61 -1.06 -11.04 -6.81
N HIS A 62 -1.17 -10.55 -8.03
CA HIS A 62 -1.10 -11.38 -9.24
C HIS A 62 0.34 -11.69 -9.69
N GLY A 63 1.35 -11.27 -8.93
CA GLY A 63 2.76 -11.55 -9.21
C GLY A 63 3.33 -10.79 -10.40
N GLN A 64 2.63 -9.77 -10.93
CA GLN A 64 3.10 -8.95 -12.04
C GLN A 64 4.36 -8.18 -11.66
N PHE A 65 4.42 -7.66 -10.43
CA PHE A 65 5.59 -6.97 -9.91
C PHE A 65 6.01 -7.49 -8.54
N LYS A 66 7.32 -7.51 -8.31
CA LYS A 66 7.92 -7.68 -6.99
C LYS A 66 8.59 -6.38 -6.58
N LEU A 67 8.04 -5.74 -5.55
CA LEU A 67 8.56 -4.45 -5.09
C LEU A 67 9.81 -4.62 -4.22
N PRO A 68 10.82 -3.74 -4.38
CA PRO A 68 12.02 -3.79 -3.55
C PRO A 68 11.70 -3.43 -2.10
N LEU A 69 12.47 -3.97 -1.14
CA LEU A 69 12.29 -3.69 0.29
C LEU A 69 12.26 -2.18 0.61
N GLN A 70 13.04 -1.40 -0.13
CA GLN A 70 13.13 0.04 0.07
C GLN A 70 11.79 0.76 -0.19
N PHE A 71 10.97 0.24 -1.11
CA PHE A 71 9.64 0.80 -1.37
C PHE A 71 8.76 0.77 -0.12
N TRP A 72 8.68 -0.40 0.54
CA TRP A 72 7.89 -0.58 1.75
C TRP A 72 8.40 0.28 2.92
N ARG A 73 9.73 0.44 3.03
CA ARG A 73 10.35 1.32 4.03
C ARG A 73 9.95 2.78 3.83
N VAL A 74 9.92 3.26 2.59
CA VAL A 74 9.50 4.63 2.25
C VAL A 74 8.02 4.83 2.58
N LEU A 75 7.15 3.89 2.23
CA LEU A 75 5.72 3.96 2.58
C LEU A 75 5.51 4.10 4.09
N HIS A 76 6.21 3.28 4.89
CA HIS A 76 6.12 3.38 6.34
C HIS A 76 6.72 4.68 6.89
N ALA A 77 7.95 5.02 6.49
CA ALA A 77 8.69 6.14 7.08
C ALA A 77 8.11 7.51 6.71
N GLU A 78 7.69 7.70 5.46
CA GLU A 78 7.25 9.00 4.93
C GLU A 78 5.73 9.19 5.03
N TYR A 79 4.97 8.10 4.88
CA TYR A 79 3.50 8.16 4.83
C TYR A 79 2.82 7.48 6.01
N GLY A 80 3.55 6.75 6.86
CA GLY A 80 2.94 5.98 7.95
C GLY A 80 2.08 4.81 7.46
N ILE A 81 2.29 4.35 6.22
CA ILE A 81 1.51 3.27 5.61
C ILE A 81 2.12 1.92 5.98
N ILE A 82 1.31 1.04 6.55
CA ILE A 82 1.63 -0.34 6.88
C ILE A 82 0.80 -1.27 5.99
N VAL A 83 1.47 -2.26 5.43
CA VAL A 83 0.87 -3.33 4.62
C VAL A 83 1.03 -4.63 5.39
N TYR A 84 -0.08 -5.21 5.83
CA TYR A 84 -0.10 -6.47 6.56
C TYR A 84 0.02 -7.68 5.62
N PRO A 85 0.46 -8.84 6.13
CA PRO A 85 0.54 -10.07 5.33
C PRO A 85 -0.80 -10.48 4.72
N SER A 86 -1.90 -10.24 5.43
CA SER A 86 -3.27 -10.51 4.97
C SER A 86 -3.59 -9.80 3.65
N ALA A 87 -3.00 -8.64 3.36
CA ALA A 87 -3.13 -7.95 2.08
C ALA A 87 -2.65 -8.77 0.87
N PHE A 88 -1.75 -9.73 1.09
CA PHE A 88 -1.21 -10.61 0.05
C PHE A 88 -1.98 -11.93 -0.05
N GLU A 89 -2.51 -12.41 1.07
CA GLU A 89 -2.96 -13.80 1.22
C GLU A 89 -4.50 -13.95 1.24
N GLU A 90 -5.22 -12.98 1.79
CA GLU A 90 -6.67 -13.09 1.97
C GLU A 90 -7.44 -12.66 0.73
N ASP A 91 -8.46 -13.43 0.33
CA ASP A 91 -9.33 -13.05 -0.78
C ASP A 91 -10.19 -11.85 -0.39
N LEU A 92 -9.87 -10.70 -1.00
CA LEU A 92 -10.60 -9.46 -0.79
C LEU A 92 -11.67 -9.35 -1.87
N ASP A 93 -12.91 -9.19 -1.43
CA ASP A 93 -14.05 -9.12 -2.34
C ASP A 93 -14.23 -7.72 -2.94
N VAL A 94 -13.17 -7.21 -3.57
CA VAL A 94 -13.15 -5.90 -4.21
C VAL A 94 -14.10 -5.84 -5.41
N GLN A 95 -14.37 -6.99 -6.04
CA GLN A 95 -15.25 -7.07 -7.21
C GLN A 95 -16.72 -6.91 -6.86
N THR A 96 -17.18 -7.40 -5.70
CA THR A 96 -18.58 -7.21 -5.28
C THR A 96 -18.83 -5.85 -4.63
N MET A 97 -17.79 -5.18 -4.13
CA MET A 97 -17.92 -3.83 -3.55
C MET A 97 -18.38 -2.78 -4.58
N GLY A 98 -18.14 -2.98 -5.88
CA GLY A 98 -18.63 -2.07 -6.92
C GLY A 98 -17.80 -0.78 -7.09
N MET A 99 -18.36 0.23 -7.76
CA MET A 99 -17.64 1.48 -8.06
C MET A 99 -17.75 2.55 -6.97
N ASP A 100 -18.55 2.31 -5.93
CA ASP A 100 -18.91 3.31 -4.92
C ASP A 100 -18.01 3.29 -3.69
N PHE A 101 -16.97 2.46 -3.71
CA PHE A 101 -15.94 2.38 -2.67
C PHE A 101 -14.55 2.62 -3.24
N THR A 102 -13.69 3.11 -2.37
CA THR A 102 -12.25 3.24 -2.57
C THR A 102 -11.55 1.90 -2.31
N PHE A 103 -10.35 1.72 -2.89
CA PHE A 103 -9.52 0.57 -2.57
C PHE A 103 -9.04 0.62 -1.11
N THR A 104 -8.89 1.81 -0.54
CA THR A 104 -8.59 2.02 0.88
C THR A 104 -9.68 1.42 1.78
N GLU A 105 -10.95 1.62 1.45
CA GLU A 105 -12.06 0.98 2.17
C GLU A 105 -12.06 -0.53 1.98
N ALA A 106 -11.78 -1.01 0.75
CA ALA A 106 -11.73 -2.44 0.46
C ALA A 106 -10.56 -3.17 1.16
N TYR A 107 -9.44 -2.47 1.39
CA TYR A 107 -8.26 -2.98 2.09
C TYR A 107 -8.22 -2.59 3.57
N HIS A 108 -9.32 -2.11 4.14
CA HIS A 108 -9.38 -1.76 5.56
C HIS A 108 -8.95 -2.94 6.44
N GLY A 109 -8.04 -2.70 7.40
CA GLY A 109 -7.43 -3.75 8.23
C GLY A 109 -6.20 -4.42 7.60
N HIS A 110 -6.10 -4.46 6.26
CA HIS A 110 -5.00 -5.09 5.52
C HIS A 110 -3.91 -4.10 5.10
N ILE A 111 -4.31 -2.87 4.75
CA ILE A 111 -3.40 -1.76 4.49
C ILE A 111 -3.93 -0.55 5.23
N MET A 112 -3.10 0.01 6.11
CA MET A 112 -3.51 1.12 6.97
C MET A 112 -2.50 2.25 6.95
N MET A 113 -2.98 3.48 7.07
CA MET A 113 -2.15 4.67 7.24
C MET A 113 -2.35 5.22 8.65
N TYR A 114 -1.28 5.27 9.43
CA TYR A 114 -1.32 5.88 10.76
C TYR A 114 -1.16 7.38 10.66
N GLY A 115 -2.19 8.12 11.08
CA GLY A 115 -2.25 9.57 11.29
C GLY A 115 -1.24 10.33 10.42
N GLY A 116 -1.68 10.72 9.23
CA GLY A 116 -0.85 11.27 8.15
C GLY A 116 0.25 12.21 8.65
N SER A 117 1.43 12.10 8.02
CA SER A 117 2.61 12.95 8.23
C SER A 117 2.66 13.64 9.60
N ARG A 118 3.15 12.90 10.60
CA ARG A 118 3.40 13.31 12.00
C ARG A 118 2.19 13.23 12.93
N THR A 119 1.92 12.04 13.48
CA THR A 119 1.40 11.96 14.84
C THR A 119 2.42 12.60 15.78
N LYS A 120 2.13 13.82 16.26
CA LYS A 120 2.97 14.56 17.22
C LYS A 120 3.25 13.74 18.50
N TYR A 121 2.44 12.72 18.73
CA TYR A 121 2.55 11.75 19.82
C TYR A 121 2.26 10.37 19.25
N PRO A 122 3.29 9.55 18.93
CA PRO A 122 3.04 8.14 18.70
C PRO A 122 2.39 7.54 19.98
N PRO A 123 1.51 6.54 19.84
CA PRO A 123 1.03 5.76 20.96
C PRO A 123 2.22 5.20 21.77
N PRO A 124 2.11 5.14 23.10
CA PRO A 124 3.18 4.69 23.97
C PRO A 124 3.51 3.21 23.78
N CYS A 125 2.57 2.44 23.22
CA CYS A 125 2.71 1.01 22.98
C CYS A 125 2.70 0.70 21.48
N PRO A 126 3.78 0.13 20.91
CA PRO A 126 3.81 -0.29 19.51
C PRO A 126 2.75 -1.35 19.15
N PHE A 127 2.26 -2.11 20.13
CA PHE A 127 1.22 -3.12 19.93
C PHE A 127 -0.17 -2.50 19.72
N GLU A 128 -0.38 -1.24 20.08
CA GLU A 128 -1.61 -0.51 19.74
C GLU A 128 -1.74 -0.26 18.23
N PHE A 129 -0.64 -0.38 17.48
CA PHE A 129 -0.63 -0.36 16.02
C PHE A 129 -0.79 -1.74 15.39
N MET A 130 -0.61 -2.82 16.12
CA MET A 130 -0.64 -4.16 15.51
C MET A 130 -2.03 -4.75 15.68
N GLN A 131 -2.92 -4.46 14.72
CA GLN A 131 -4.25 -5.08 14.65
C GLN A 131 -4.19 -6.54 14.16
N GLU A 132 -3.09 -6.90 13.51
CA GLU A 132 -2.75 -8.28 13.16
C GLU A 132 -1.39 -8.66 13.77
N PRO A 133 -1.18 -9.95 14.11
CA PRO A 133 0.13 -10.42 14.50
C PRO A 133 1.16 -10.14 13.39
N PRO A 134 2.39 -9.73 13.72
CA PRO A 134 3.41 -9.50 12.71
C PRO A 134 3.60 -10.77 11.87
N PRO A 135 3.97 -10.64 10.57
CA PRO A 135 4.20 -11.79 9.71
C PRO A 135 5.08 -12.81 10.42
N ALA A 136 4.71 -14.10 10.32
CA ALA A 136 5.61 -15.18 10.68
C ALA A 136 6.78 -15.13 9.69
N TYR A 137 7.81 -14.34 9.99
CA TYR A 137 9.06 -14.37 9.23
C TYR A 137 9.53 -15.82 9.23
N GLN A 138 9.54 -16.44 8.04
CA GLN A 138 10.07 -17.79 7.89
C GLN A 138 11.48 -17.76 8.48
N LYS A 139 11.68 -18.52 9.57
CA LYS A 139 13.01 -18.76 10.11
C LYS A 139 13.77 -19.42 8.97
N GLU A 140 14.74 -18.72 8.39
CA GLU A 140 15.68 -19.36 7.49
C GLU A 140 16.32 -20.51 8.27
N THR A 141 15.88 -21.73 8.00
CA THR A 141 16.55 -22.92 8.51
C THR A 141 17.97 -22.87 7.95
N PRO A 142 19.02 -22.86 8.80
CA PRO A 142 20.38 -22.91 8.31
C PRO A 142 20.51 -24.16 7.45
N LYS A 143 20.96 -24.00 6.20
CA LYS A 143 21.36 -25.13 5.38
C LYS A 143 22.61 -25.73 6.03
N ILE A 144 22.41 -26.73 6.89
CA ILE A 144 23.49 -27.62 7.29
C ILE A 144 23.81 -28.44 6.03
N SER A 145 24.88 -28.06 5.34
CA SER A 145 25.47 -28.89 4.30
C SER A 145 26.07 -30.12 5.00
N SER A 146 25.59 -31.30 4.62
CA SER A 146 26.24 -32.57 4.91
C SER A 146 27.26 -32.89 3.82
#